data_AF-A0A9E2EWI1-F1
#
_entry.id   AF-A0A9E2EWI1-F1
#
_cell.length_a   1.000
_cell.length_b   1.000
_cell.length_c   1.000
_cell.angle_alpha   90.00
_cell.angle_beta   90.00
_cell.angle_gamma   90.00
#
_symmetry.space_group_name_H-M   'P 1'
#
loop_
_entity.id
_entity.type
_entity.pdbx_description
1 polymer ?
#
loop_
_entity_poly.entity_id
_entity_poly.type
_entity_poly.pdbx_seq_one_letter_code
_entity_poly.pdbx_strand_id
1 'polypeptide(L)'
;MTIDAHQHFWKYKPSKYTWIDNSMSVIRRDFLPSDLKKVYAENDIDGCVAVQADQTLEETNFLLELSAKYDFIKGVVGWIDLRAKN
;
A
#
# COMPACT_ATOMS: atom_id res chain seq x y z
N MET A 1 6.60 -14.20 -14.85
CA MET A 1 6.18 -13.01 -14.12
C MET A 1 5.76 -13.43 -12.73
N THR A 2 6.55 -13.08 -11.72
CA THR A 2 6.32 -13.35 -10.30
C THR A 2 5.74 -12.10 -9.67
N ILE A 3 4.54 -12.21 -9.09
CA ILE A 3 3.82 -11.08 -8.49
C ILE A 3 3.66 -11.30 -7.00
N ASP A 4 4.05 -10.31 -6.21
CA ASP A 4 3.65 -10.19 -4.81
C ASP A 4 2.18 -9.76 -4.76
N ALA A 5 1.30 -10.71 -4.42
CA ALA A 5 -0.14 -10.49 -4.46
C ALA A 5 -0.67 -9.67 -3.28
N HIS A 6 0.13 -9.37 -2.25
CA HIS A 6 -0.36 -8.67 -1.06
C HIS A 6 0.75 -7.86 -0.38
N GLN A 7 0.68 -6.54 -0.54
CA GLN A 7 1.50 -5.60 0.23
C GLN A 7 0.77 -4.26 0.42
N HIS A 8 1.32 -3.39 1.28
CA HIS A 8 0.73 -2.11 1.63
C HIS A 8 1.75 -0.96 1.46
N PHE A 9 1.26 0.21 1.07
CA PHE A 9 2.01 1.47 1.12
C PHE A 9 1.34 2.43 2.09
N TRP A 10 2.13 3.22 2.81
CA TRP A 10 1.57 4.30 3.62
C TRP A 10 2.55 5.44 3.86
N LYS A 11 1.99 6.63 4.10
CA LYS A 11 2.66 7.73 4.80
C LYS A 11 2.21 7.72 6.25
N TYR A 12 3.12 7.40 7.15
CA TYR A 12 2.79 7.11 8.53
C TYR A 12 2.26 8.36 9.24
N LYS A 13 1.04 8.24 9.76
CA LYS A 13 0.38 9.23 10.62
C LYS A 13 -0.18 8.52 11.84
N PRO A 14 0.33 8.77 13.06
CA PRO A 14 -0.12 8.06 14.26
C PRO A 14 -1.64 8.07 14.47
N SER A 15 -2.32 9.16 14.08
CA SER A 15 -3.77 9.29 14.20
C SER A 15 -4.57 8.43 13.22
N LYS A 16 -3.99 8.04 12.07
CA LYS A 16 -4.63 7.17 11.08
C LYS A 16 -4.36 5.69 11.35
N TYR A 17 -3.14 5.37 11.76
CA TYR A 17 -2.70 3.99 12.00
C TYR A 17 -2.76 3.64 13.49
N THR A 18 -3.94 3.80 14.09
CA THR A 18 -4.15 3.56 15.54
C THR A 18 -3.91 2.10 15.95
N TRP A 19 -3.90 1.18 14.99
CA TRP A 19 -3.54 -0.22 15.20
C TRP A 19 -2.03 -0.46 15.37
N ILE A 20 -1.17 0.51 15.04
CA ILE A 20 0.28 0.42 15.23
C ILE A 20 0.65 0.92 16.63
N ASP A 21 0.96 -0.01 17.54
CA ASP A 21 1.37 0.31 18.90
C ASP A 21 2.89 0.55 19.05
N ASN A 22 3.34 0.76 20.29
CA ASN A 22 4.75 1.02 20.60
C ASN A 22 5.68 -0.19 20.36
N SER A 23 5.15 -1.41 20.40
CA SER A 23 5.93 -2.63 20.11
C SER A 23 6.25 -2.77 18.61
N MET A 24 5.46 -2.12 17.75
CA MET A 24 5.57 -2.17 16.29
C MET A 24 6.43 -1.02 15.71
N SER A 25 7.49 -0.60 16.41
CA SER A 25 8.30 0.58 16.05
C SER A 25 8.86 0.55 14.62
N VAL A 26 9.19 -0.63 14.10
CA VAL A 26 9.75 -0.83 12.75
C VAL A 26 8.83 -0.32 11.64
N ILE A 27 7.51 -0.40 11.85
CA ILE A 27 6.50 -0.02 10.85
C ILE A 27 5.97 1.41 11.07
N ARG A 28 6.47 2.14 12.07
CA ARG A 28 6.11 3.54 12.38
C ARG A 28 6.88 4.55 11.52
N ARG A 29 6.92 4.30 10.22
CA ARG A 29 7.60 5.12 9.22
C ARG A 29 6.87 5.00 7.89
N ASP A 30 7.22 5.86 6.95
CA ASP A 30 6.71 5.77 5.58
C ASP A 30 7.23 4.50 4.90
N PHE A 31 6.35 3.84 4.15
CA PHE A 31 6.70 2.77 3.22
C PHE A 31 6.13 3.16 1.86
N LEU A 32 7.03 3.47 0.92
CA LEU A 32 6.69 3.96 -0.41
C LEU A 32 7.25 3.04 -1.50
N PRO A 33 6.76 3.14 -2.74
CA PRO A 33 7.21 2.26 -3.84
C PRO A 33 8.72 2.28 -4.08
N SER A 34 9.40 3.40 -3.81
CA SER A 34 10.86 3.51 -3.93
C SER A 34 11.63 2.59 -2.97
N ASP A 35 11.07 2.31 -1.79
CA ASP A 35 11.68 1.42 -0.80
C ASP A 35 11.50 -0.03 -1.24
N LEU A 36 10.28 -0.40 -1.62
CA LEU A 36 9.93 -1.76 -2.01
C LEU A 36 10.58 -2.20 -3.33
N LYS A 37 10.75 -1.26 -4.28
CA LYS A 37 11.42 -1.55 -5.56
C LYS A 37 12.84 -2.11 -5.38
N LYS A 38 13.56 -1.69 -4.33
CA LYS A 38 14.90 -2.22 -4.02
C LYS A 38 14.82 -3.68 -3.57
N VAL A 39 13.89 -3.98 -2.66
CA VAL A 39 13.65 -5.34 -2.17
C VAL A 39 13.25 -6.26 -3.31
N TYR A 40 12.37 -5.82 -4.20
CA TYR A 40 11.94 -6.62 -5.35
C TYR A 40 13.07 -6.89 -6.35
N ALA A 41 13.96 -5.92 -6.57
CA ALA A 41 15.13 -6.13 -7.42
C ALA A 41 16.11 -7.17 -6.82
N GLU A 42 16.20 -7.27 -5.49
CA GLU A 42 17.05 -8.24 -4.80
C GLU A 42 16.45 -9.65 -4.75
N ASN A 43 15.15 -9.80 -5.01
CA ASN A 43 14.40 -11.05 -4.82
C ASN A 43 13.67 -11.54 -6.10
N ASP A 44 14.00 -10.98 -7.27
CA ASP A 44 13.42 -11.34 -8.56
C ASP A 44 11.87 -11.29 -8.60
N ILE A 45 11.29 -10.25 -8.00
CA ILE A 45 9.85 -9.98 -8.03
C ILE A 45 9.54 -8.95 -9.12
N ASP A 46 8.66 -9.29 -10.06
CA ASP A 46 8.35 -8.46 -11.24
C ASP A 46 7.35 -7.32 -10.94
N GLY A 47 6.58 -7.44 -9.87
CA GLY A 47 5.58 -6.46 -9.48
C GLY A 47 4.70 -6.88 -8.32
N CYS A 48 3.72 -6.05 -7.99
CA CYS A 48 2.83 -6.30 -6.87
C CYS A 48 1.38 -5.85 -7.08
N VAL A 49 0.51 -6.33 -6.20
CA VAL A 49 -0.82 -5.79 -5.96
C VAL A 49 -0.79 -4.97 -4.66
N ALA A 50 -1.14 -3.68 -4.73
CA ALA A 50 -1.22 -2.81 -3.56
C ALA A 50 -2.60 -2.91 -2.91
N VAL A 51 -2.64 -3.23 -1.62
CA VAL A 51 -3.88 -3.45 -0.85
C VAL A 51 -4.08 -2.34 0.16
N GLN A 52 -5.31 -1.86 0.32
CA GLN A 52 -5.66 -0.80 1.27
C GLN A 52 -5.17 -1.09 2.70
N ALA A 53 -4.61 -0.08 3.36
CA ALA A 53 -4.21 -0.12 4.78
C ALA A 53 -5.11 0.75 5.70
N ASP A 54 -5.98 1.57 5.10
CA ASP A 54 -6.95 2.43 5.77
C ASP A 54 -8.34 2.32 5.10
N GLN A 55 -9.41 2.51 5.88
CA GLN A 55 -10.81 2.37 5.45
C GLN A 55 -11.37 3.70 4.94
N THR A 56 -10.68 4.31 3.98
CA THR A 56 -11.04 5.63 3.46
C THR A 56 -10.95 5.66 1.93
N LEU A 57 -11.74 6.53 1.28
CA LEU A 57 -11.63 6.73 -0.18
C LEU A 57 -10.28 7.36 -0.55
N GLU A 58 -9.72 8.18 0.35
CA GLU A 58 -8.39 8.76 0.22
C GLU A 58 -7.31 7.68 0.07
N GLU A 59 -7.45 6.53 0.74
CA GLU A 59 -6.53 5.40 0.60
C GLU A 59 -6.58 4.81 -0.81
N THR A 60 -7.78 4.57 -1.34
CA THR A 60 -7.96 4.09 -2.72
C THR A 60 -7.33 5.05 -3.72
N ASN A 61 -7.60 6.36 -3.59
CA ASN A 61 -7.03 7.37 -4.47
C ASN A 61 -5.51 7.42 -4.35
N PHE A 62 -4.96 7.32 -3.14
CA PHE A 62 -3.52 7.26 -2.91
C PHE A 62 -2.87 6.07 -3.62
N LEU A 63 -3.42 4.86 -3.49
CA LEU A 63 -2.89 3.67 -4.16
C LEU A 63 -3.00 3.76 -5.68
N LEU A 64 -4.10 4.32 -6.21
CA LEU A 64 -4.26 4.57 -7.64
C LEU A 64 -3.21 5.57 -8.17
N GLU A 65 -2.97 6.67 -7.45
CA GLU A 65 -1.93 7.63 -7.81
C GLU A 65 -0.52 7.02 -7.80
N LEU A 66 -0.23 6.09 -6.89
CA LEU A 66 1.02 5.35 -6.90
C LEU A 66 1.09 4.42 -8.11
N SER A 67 0.03 3.67 -8.40
CA SER A 67 0.00 2.76 -9.55
C SER A 67 0.20 3.48 -10.90
N ALA A 68 -0.29 4.72 -11.03
CA ALA A 68 -0.08 5.55 -12.21
C ALA A 68 1.38 6.05 -12.37
N LYS A 69 2.18 6.05 -11.28
CA LYS A 69 3.57 6.54 -11.27
C LYS A 69 4.61 5.42 -11.29
N TYR A 70 4.21 4.20 -10.90
CA TYR A 70 5.14 3.08 -10.69
C TYR A 70 4.62 1.82 -11.40
N ASP A 71 5.16 1.55 -12.58
CA ASP A 71 4.72 0.47 -13.47
C ASP A 71 4.81 -0.95 -12.87
N PHE A 72 5.55 -1.15 -11.77
CA PHE A 72 5.62 -2.44 -11.09
C PHE A 72 4.39 -2.73 -10.22
N ILE A 73 3.56 -1.73 -9.93
CA ILE A 73 2.26 -1.93 -9.28
C ILE A 73 1.27 -2.38 -10.36
N LYS A 74 0.97 -3.68 -10.39
CA LYS A 74 0.16 -4.32 -11.44
C LYS A 74 -1.33 -4.35 -11.12
N GLY A 75 -1.71 -4.04 -9.88
CA GLY A 75 -3.10 -3.98 -9.45
C GLY A 75 -3.26 -3.26 -8.12
N VAL A 76 -4.51 -2.86 -7.83
CA VAL A 76 -4.90 -2.20 -6.59
C VAL A 76 -6.16 -2.88 -6.04
N VAL A 77 -6.12 -3.25 -4.76
CA VAL A 77 -7.30 -3.61 -3.97
C VAL A 77 -7.65 -2.40 -3.11
N GLY A 78 -8.56 -1.58 -3.62
CA GLY A 78 -9.02 -0.37 -2.95
C GLY A 78 -10.10 -0.62 -1.89
N TRP A 79 -10.43 0.43 -1.15
CA TRP A 79 -11.56 0.51 -0.24
C TRP A 79 -12.69 1.39 -0.82
N ILE A 80 -13.94 1.00 -0.56
CA ILE A 80 -15.13 1.80 -0.81
C ILE A 80 -16.23 1.40 0.18
N ASP A 81 -17.17 2.30 0.49
CA ASP A 81 -18.36 1.94 1.26
C ASP A 81 -19.36 1.17 0.40
N LEU A 82 -19.29 -0.16 0.48
CA LEU A 82 -20.21 -1.07 -0.21
C LEU A 82 -21.67 -0.98 0.29
N ARG A 83 -21.95 -0.19 1.33
CA ARG A 83 -23.29 0.03 1.89
C ARG A 83 -23.85 1.41 1.58
N ALA A 84 -23.12 2.23 0.81
CA ALA A 84 -23.59 3.54 0.40
C ALA A 84 -24.91 3.43 -0.38
N LYS A 85 -25.72 4.49 -0.33
CA LYS A 85 -26.91 4.58 -1.19
C LYS A 85 -26.46 4.70 -2.65
N ASN A 86 -27.11 3.95 -3.53
CA ASN A 86 -26.94 4.07 -4.99
C ASN A 86 -27.51 5.39 -5.51
#